data_AF-A0A8J4A494-F1
#
_entry.id   AF-A0A8J4A494-F1
#
_cell.length_a   1.000
_cell.length_b   1.000
_cell.length_c   1.000
_cell.angle_alpha   90.00
_cell.angle_beta   90.00
_cell.angle_gamma   90.00
#
_symmetry.space_group_name_H-M   'P 1'
#
loop_
_entity.id
_entity.type
_entity.pdbx_description
1 polymer ?
#
loop_
_entity_poly.entity_id
_entity_poly.type
_entity_poly.pdbx_seq_one_letter_code
_entity_poly.pdbx_strand_id
1 'polypeptide(L)'
;MSGALFPPGSARRTKRAVLLTVAVLLLATVICGGGAVLAANMLGLTGCEPKPPYVSAVQNDARRVASLLPALASGNPTGTPAGSAAPSGSAAPSGSAGPSGSGGPSGSAGNGSADAGPGGIATVHYHFRDSAPHTCPQIGVIGTVHEGFAQLTPERAEALRGLRWTPADAPAVPTDLQQFAPANAAWQTNADLDKATGATILYDPASRTVYFRIRTD
;
A
#
# COMPACT_ATOMS: atom_id res chain seq x y z
N MET A 1 55.79 -58.08 -34.18
CA MET A 1 56.31 -57.02 -33.30
C MET A 1 55.27 -55.91 -33.27
N SER A 2 54.40 -55.92 -32.25
CA SER A 2 53.32 -54.93 -32.10
C SER A 2 53.78 -53.85 -31.15
N GLY A 3 54.05 -52.64 -31.67
CA GLY A 3 54.34 -51.45 -30.89
C GLY A 3 53.06 -50.70 -30.56
N ALA A 4 52.76 -50.55 -29.27
CA ALA A 4 51.62 -49.77 -28.79
C ALA A 4 51.93 -48.26 -28.87
N LEU A 5 51.13 -47.53 -29.66
CA LEU A 5 51.09 -46.06 -29.63
C LEU A 5 50.28 -45.59 -28.41
N PHE A 6 50.95 -44.95 -27.45
CA PHE A 6 50.28 -44.16 -26.41
C PHE A 6 50.04 -42.72 -26.93
N PRO A 7 48.80 -42.21 -26.94
CA PRO A 7 48.52 -40.86 -27.42
C PRO A 7 48.98 -39.79 -26.41
N PRO A 8 49.74 -38.77 -26.85
CA PRO A 8 50.23 -37.67 -26.00
C PRO A 8 49.13 -36.61 -25.82
N GLY A 9 48.14 -36.89 -24.97
CA GLY A 9 47.02 -35.95 -24.76
C GLY A 9 46.50 -35.84 -23.33
N SER A 10 46.88 -36.75 -22.45
CA SER A 10 46.33 -36.86 -21.09
C SER A 10 46.81 -35.73 -20.16
N ALA A 11 48.09 -35.35 -20.23
CA ALA A 11 48.69 -34.42 -19.27
C ALA A 11 48.13 -32.97 -19.32
N ARG A 12 47.66 -32.49 -20.49
CA ARG A 12 47.08 -31.13 -20.60
C ARG A 12 45.65 -31.04 -20.08
N ARG A 13 44.86 -32.12 -20.18
CA ARG A 13 43.49 -32.14 -19.66
C ARG A 13 43.45 -32.14 -18.14
N THR A 14 44.36 -32.87 -17.50
CA THR A 14 44.46 -32.93 -16.03
C THR A 14 44.82 -31.58 -15.42
N LYS A 15 45.73 -30.81 -16.03
CA LYS A 15 46.11 -29.48 -15.53
C LYS A 15 44.96 -28.46 -15.59
N ARG A 16 44.11 -28.52 -16.63
CA ARG A 16 42.94 -27.65 -16.76
C ARG A 16 41.83 -27.99 -15.76
N ALA A 17 41.61 -29.29 -15.51
CA ALA A 17 40.65 -29.73 -14.51
C ALA A 17 41.02 -29.26 -13.10
N VAL A 18 42.31 -29.39 -12.72
CA VAL A 18 42.79 -28.93 -11.40
C VAL A 18 42.64 -27.42 -11.23
N LEU A 19 42.97 -26.62 -12.24
CA LEU A 19 42.81 -25.15 -12.18
C LEU A 19 41.34 -24.73 -12.00
N LEU A 20 40.40 -25.38 -12.67
CA LEU A 20 38.98 -25.09 -12.52
C LEU A 20 38.46 -25.45 -11.12
N THR A 21 38.87 -26.60 -10.57
CA THR A 21 38.45 -26.99 -9.22
C THR A 21 38.97 -26.01 -8.17
N VAL A 22 40.22 -25.57 -8.29
CA VAL A 22 40.80 -24.57 -7.36
C VAL A 22 40.09 -23.21 -7.49
N ALA A 23 39.76 -22.77 -8.71
CA ALA A 23 39.04 -21.52 -8.93
C ALA A 23 37.62 -21.54 -8.32
N VAL A 24 36.90 -22.65 -8.46
CA VAL A 24 35.56 -22.80 -7.86
C VAL A 24 35.64 -22.81 -6.33
N LEU A 25 36.66 -23.47 -5.76
CA LEU A 25 36.85 -23.51 -4.31
C LEU A 25 37.19 -22.12 -3.73
N LEU A 26 38.01 -21.34 -4.43
CA LEU A 26 38.32 -19.97 -4.07
C LEU A 26 37.10 -19.06 -4.16
N LEU A 27 36.26 -19.23 -5.19
CA LEU A 27 35.02 -18.45 -5.31
C LEU A 27 34.03 -18.78 -4.18
N ALA A 28 33.87 -20.08 -3.85
CA ALA A 28 32.99 -20.51 -2.77
C ALA A 28 33.46 -19.99 -1.40
N THR A 29 34.77 -19.96 -1.15
CA THR A 29 35.34 -19.42 0.10
C THR A 29 35.18 -17.90 0.20
N VAL A 30 35.27 -17.16 -0.90
CA VAL A 30 34.97 -15.71 -0.92
C VAL A 30 33.49 -15.44 -0.66
N ILE A 31 32.57 -16.23 -1.25
CA ILE A 31 31.12 -16.08 -1.03
C ILE A 31 30.75 -16.41 0.42
N CYS A 32 31.26 -17.52 0.98
CA CYS A 32 30.99 -17.92 2.36
C CYS A 32 31.68 -17.00 3.38
N GLY A 33 32.92 -16.59 3.12
CA GLY A 33 33.69 -15.69 4.00
C GLY A 33 33.15 -14.26 4.00
N GLY A 34 32.69 -13.76 2.84
CA GLY A 34 32.06 -12.46 2.72
C GLY A 34 30.75 -12.35 3.51
N GLY A 35 29.98 -13.44 3.62
CA GLY A 35 28.75 -13.48 4.43
C GLY A 35 29.00 -13.23 5.92
N ALA A 36 30.12 -13.73 6.47
CA ALA A 36 30.45 -13.56 7.88
C ALA A 36 30.84 -12.12 8.24
N VAL A 37 31.53 -11.40 7.35
CA VAL A 37 31.94 -10.00 7.56
C VAL A 37 30.76 -9.03 7.42
N LEU A 38 29.80 -9.33 6.54
CA LEU A 38 28.53 -8.57 6.50
C LEU A 38 27.69 -8.79 7.76
N ALA A 39 27.64 -10.01 8.29
CA ALA A 39 26.94 -10.29 9.55
C ALA A 39 27.58 -9.57 10.74
N ALA A 40 28.91 -9.47 10.79
CA ALA A 40 29.64 -8.77 11.85
C ALA A 40 29.40 -7.25 11.86
N ASN A 41 29.22 -6.62 10.69
CA ASN A 41 28.92 -5.18 10.61
C ASN A 41 27.43 -4.85 10.87
N MET A 42 26.53 -5.83 10.79
CA MET A 42 25.11 -5.67 11.19
C MET A 42 24.93 -5.61 12.72
N LEU A 43 25.89 -6.11 13.50
CA LEU A 43 25.89 -6.04 14.97
C LEU A 43 26.13 -4.63 15.53
N GLY A 44 26.40 -3.63 14.69
CA GLY A 44 26.47 -2.21 15.09
C GLY A 44 25.11 -1.51 15.23
N LEU A 45 24.00 -2.17 14.88
CA LEU A 45 22.63 -1.65 15.02
C LEU A 45 22.01 -1.97 16.40
N THR A 46 22.81 -2.05 17.46
CA THR A 46 22.39 -2.42 18.83
C THR A 46 21.45 -1.41 19.52
N GLY A 47 20.94 -0.40 18.81
CA GLY A 47 19.87 0.49 19.27
C GLY A 47 18.51 0.28 18.57
N CYS A 48 18.41 -0.72 17.68
CA CYS A 48 17.23 -0.99 16.87
C CYS A 48 16.40 -2.11 17.50
N GLU A 49 15.83 -1.84 18.68
CA GLU A 49 14.88 -2.78 19.29
C GLU A 49 13.58 -2.75 18.47
N PRO A 50 13.12 -3.90 17.91
CA PRO A 50 11.96 -3.95 17.05
C PRO A 50 10.72 -3.54 17.85
N LYS A 51 10.27 -2.31 17.66
CA LYS A 51 8.99 -1.87 18.21
C LYS A 51 7.87 -2.42 17.32
N PRO A 52 6.82 -3.04 17.89
CA PRO A 52 5.66 -3.41 17.10
C PRO A 52 5.11 -2.17 16.38
N PRO A 53 4.58 -2.33 15.15
CA PRO A 53 3.98 -1.22 14.42
C PRO A 53 2.87 -0.59 15.27
N TYR A 54 2.84 0.73 15.30
CA TYR A 54 1.73 1.45 15.94
C TYR A 54 0.45 1.14 15.17
N VAL A 55 -0.65 0.98 15.91
CA VAL A 55 -2.00 0.85 15.37
C VAL A 55 -2.88 1.85 16.11
N SER A 56 -3.57 2.71 15.37
CA SER A 56 -4.49 3.67 15.95
C SER A 56 -5.74 2.98 16.51
N ALA A 57 -6.46 3.65 17.40
CA ALA A 57 -7.85 3.27 17.65
C ALA A 57 -8.70 3.40 16.35
N VAL A 58 -9.83 2.72 16.31
CA VAL A 58 -10.82 2.86 15.24
C VAL A 58 -11.38 4.28 15.23
N GLN A 59 -11.44 4.87 14.04
CA GLN A 59 -11.87 6.24 13.76
C GLN A 59 -13.07 6.25 12.82
N ASN A 60 -13.91 7.29 12.98
CA ASN A 60 -15.15 7.50 12.22
C ASN A 60 -15.11 8.83 11.45
N ASP A 61 -14.05 9.06 10.67
CA ASP A 61 -13.85 10.31 9.92
C ASP A 61 -14.04 10.11 8.41
N ALA A 62 -15.28 10.34 7.95
CA ALA A 62 -15.64 10.21 6.54
C ALA A 62 -14.96 11.26 5.64
N ARG A 63 -14.64 12.46 6.17
CA ARG A 63 -13.92 13.50 5.42
C ARG A 63 -12.50 13.05 5.11
N ARG A 64 -11.81 12.46 6.10
CA ARG A 64 -10.47 11.90 5.89
C ARG A 64 -10.50 10.78 4.87
N VAL A 65 -11.43 9.83 4.95
CA VAL A 65 -11.50 8.73 3.97
C VAL A 65 -11.87 9.24 2.58
N ALA A 66 -12.78 10.20 2.45
CA ALA A 66 -13.08 10.85 1.18
C ALA A 66 -11.85 11.55 0.56
N SER A 67 -10.99 12.14 1.39
CA SER A 67 -9.72 12.74 0.92
C SER A 67 -8.68 11.72 0.48
N LEU A 68 -8.64 10.55 1.13
CA LEU A 68 -7.74 9.45 0.78
C LEU A 68 -8.21 8.69 -0.47
N LEU A 69 -9.53 8.61 -0.68
CA LEU A 69 -10.17 7.84 -1.75
C LEU A 69 -11.12 8.73 -2.57
N PRO A 70 -10.59 9.74 -3.29
CA PRO A 70 -11.42 10.67 -4.05
C PRO A 70 -12.22 9.97 -5.15
N ALA A 71 -11.74 8.86 -5.70
CA ALA A 71 -12.51 8.09 -6.67
C ALA A 71 -13.69 7.33 -6.04
N LEU A 72 -13.69 7.08 -4.72
CA LEU A 72 -14.88 6.60 -4.02
C LEU A 72 -15.82 7.75 -3.65
N ALA A 73 -15.28 8.94 -3.39
CA ALA A 73 -16.04 10.11 -2.99
C ALA A 73 -16.66 10.91 -4.16
N SER A 74 -16.03 10.87 -5.33
CA SER A 74 -16.46 11.63 -6.51
C SER A 74 -17.34 10.76 -7.40
N GLY A 75 -18.42 11.33 -7.94
CA GLY A 75 -19.37 10.65 -8.83
C GLY A 75 -18.77 9.98 -10.07
N ASN A 76 -17.47 10.15 -10.35
CA ASN A 76 -16.78 9.61 -11.52
C ASN A 76 -15.73 8.55 -11.11
N PRO A 77 -16.11 7.26 -11.01
CA PRO A 77 -15.22 6.20 -10.52
C PRO A 77 -14.10 5.80 -11.49
N THR A 78 -14.19 6.12 -12.78
CA THR A 78 -13.23 5.66 -13.80
C THR A 78 -12.05 6.61 -14.03
N GLY A 79 -11.98 7.71 -13.28
CA GLY A 79 -10.79 8.55 -13.25
C GLY A 79 -10.33 9.07 -14.62
N THR A 80 -11.19 9.11 -15.65
CA THR A 80 -10.90 9.95 -16.81
C THR A 80 -10.71 11.34 -16.22
N PRO A 81 -9.51 11.94 -16.34
CA PRO A 81 -9.35 13.32 -15.94
C PRO A 81 -10.43 14.05 -16.72
N ALA A 82 -11.39 14.66 -16.03
CA ALA A 82 -12.26 15.62 -16.68
C ALA A 82 -11.28 16.69 -17.16
N GLY A 83 -10.88 16.59 -18.43
CA GLY A 83 -10.02 17.56 -19.08
C GLY A 83 -10.65 18.90 -18.76
N SER A 84 -9.91 19.70 -18.01
CA SER A 84 -10.38 20.97 -17.48
C SER A 84 -11.02 21.72 -18.64
N ALA A 85 -12.34 21.83 -18.64
CA ALA A 85 -12.99 22.82 -19.47
C ALA A 85 -12.43 24.16 -18.96
N ALA A 86 -11.51 24.73 -19.74
CA ALA A 86 -10.91 26.00 -19.42
C ALA A 86 -12.05 27.02 -19.18
N PRO A 87 -12.11 27.71 -18.03
CA PRO A 87 -13.08 28.77 -17.85
C PRO A 87 -12.76 29.86 -18.87
N SER A 88 -13.61 29.99 -19.87
CA SER A 88 -13.59 31.12 -20.79
C SER A 88 -14.27 32.27 -20.06
N GLY A 89 -13.50 33.27 -19.66
CA GLY A 89 -14.06 34.58 -19.29
C GLY A 89 -13.60 35.14 -17.94
N SER A 90 -12.66 36.08 -18.04
CA SER A 90 -12.79 37.43 -17.49
C SER A 90 -13.10 37.62 -16.00
N ALA A 91 -12.05 37.99 -15.24
CA ALA A 91 -11.89 39.30 -14.58
C ALA A 91 -11.01 39.15 -13.34
N ALA A 92 -9.87 39.85 -13.32
CA ALA A 92 -9.03 39.98 -12.14
C ALA A 92 -9.63 41.03 -11.20
N PRO A 93 -9.75 40.77 -9.88
CA PRO A 93 -9.78 41.82 -8.88
C PRO A 93 -8.39 42.00 -8.27
N SER A 94 -7.90 43.24 -8.34
CA SER A 94 -6.74 43.71 -7.59
C SER A 94 -7.14 43.88 -6.11
N GLY A 95 -6.39 43.29 -5.18
CA GLY A 95 -6.62 43.50 -3.76
C GLY A 95 -5.61 42.77 -2.88
N SER A 96 -4.64 43.53 -2.39
CA SER A 96 -3.56 43.11 -1.50
C SER A 96 -4.02 43.10 -0.03
N ALA A 97 -3.69 42.05 0.75
CA ALA A 97 -3.41 42.13 2.20
C ALA A 97 -2.80 40.81 2.71
N GLY A 98 -1.77 40.92 3.56
CA GLY A 98 -0.86 39.85 3.97
C GLY A 98 -1.29 38.92 5.13
N PRO A 99 -0.35 38.13 5.69
CA PRO A 99 -0.64 36.89 6.42
C PRO A 99 -0.60 37.06 7.95
N SER A 100 -1.25 36.14 8.69
CA SER A 100 -0.79 35.50 9.93
C SER A 100 -1.97 34.82 10.65
N GLY A 101 -1.83 33.53 10.99
CA GLY A 101 -2.81 32.83 11.83
C GLY A 101 -2.64 31.32 11.82
N SER A 102 -1.68 30.83 12.59
CA SER A 102 -1.51 29.42 12.96
C SER A 102 -2.68 28.96 13.84
N GLY A 103 -3.62 28.22 13.25
CA GLY A 103 -4.64 27.46 13.97
C GLY A 103 -4.59 26.00 13.56
N GLY A 104 -4.09 25.13 14.44
CA GLY A 104 -4.16 23.68 14.23
C GLY A 104 -5.62 23.19 14.31
N PRO A 105 -6.02 22.14 13.58
CA PRO A 105 -7.35 21.59 13.73
C PRO A 105 -7.40 20.68 14.96
N SER A 106 -7.95 21.20 16.05
CA SER A 106 -8.65 20.39 17.06
C SER A 106 -9.97 19.95 16.43
N GLY A 107 -10.01 18.70 15.96
CA GLY A 107 -11.22 18.07 15.42
C GLY A 107 -12.00 17.39 16.54
N SER A 108 -12.85 18.16 17.21
CA SER A 108 -13.86 17.65 18.14
C SER A 108 -14.83 16.70 17.44
N ALA A 109 -15.14 15.61 18.14
CA ALA A 109 -16.21 14.68 17.83
C ALA A 109 -17.56 15.40 17.71
N GLY A 110 -18.09 15.48 16.49
CA GLY A 110 -19.46 15.90 16.23
C GLY A 110 -20.37 14.68 16.13
N ASN A 111 -20.95 14.26 17.25
CA ASN A 111 -22.19 13.49 17.23
C ASN A 111 -23.33 14.44 16.85
N GLY A 112 -24.00 14.19 15.72
CA GLY A 112 -25.31 14.79 15.42
C GLY A 112 -25.39 15.55 14.10
N SER A 113 -25.60 14.82 13.01
CA SER A 113 -26.67 15.05 12.02
C SER A 113 -26.45 14.07 10.88
N ALA A 114 -27.52 13.46 10.38
CA ALA A 114 -27.51 12.57 9.21
C ALA A 114 -27.30 13.36 7.90
N ASP A 115 -26.39 14.35 7.91
CA ASP A 115 -25.86 14.92 6.69
C ASP A 115 -25.04 13.83 6.03
N ALA A 116 -25.53 13.35 4.88
CA ALA A 116 -24.83 12.39 4.04
C ALA A 116 -23.36 12.79 3.98
N GLY A 117 -22.48 11.90 4.45
CA GLY A 117 -21.08 12.22 4.56
C GLY A 117 -20.51 12.64 3.20
N PRO A 118 -19.39 13.38 3.22
CA PRO A 118 -18.81 13.97 2.02
C PRO A 118 -18.63 12.91 0.92
N GLY A 119 -19.11 13.22 -0.28
CA GLY A 119 -18.85 12.40 -1.46
C GLY A 119 -19.57 11.04 -1.50
N GLY A 120 -20.72 10.90 -0.85
CA GLY A 120 -21.48 9.64 -0.95
C GLY A 120 -20.94 8.51 -0.06
N ILE A 121 -20.19 8.86 1.00
CA ILE A 121 -19.84 7.97 2.11
C ILE A 121 -20.83 8.25 3.24
N ALA A 122 -21.69 7.30 3.59
CA ALA A 122 -22.67 7.44 4.66
C ALA A 122 -22.04 7.25 6.06
N THR A 123 -21.25 6.19 6.23
CA THR A 123 -20.54 5.88 7.48
C THR A 123 -19.15 5.32 7.17
N VAL A 124 -18.23 5.44 8.12
CA VAL A 124 -16.89 4.88 7.98
C VAL A 124 -16.33 4.43 9.32
N HIS A 125 -15.58 3.33 9.30
CA HIS A 125 -14.86 2.77 10.44
C HIS A 125 -13.49 2.32 9.94
N TYR A 126 -12.43 3.01 10.34
CA TYR A 126 -11.08 2.70 9.86
C TYR A 126 -10.04 2.92 10.96
N HIS A 127 -8.90 2.27 10.82
CA HIS A 127 -7.70 2.59 11.60
C HIS A 127 -6.54 2.86 10.67
N PHE A 128 -5.45 3.34 11.24
CA PHE A 128 -4.18 3.40 10.53
C PHE A 128 -3.09 2.71 11.33
N ARG A 129 -2.13 2.15 10.61
CA ARG A 129 -0.95 1.53 11.20
C ARG A 129 0.30 1.89 10.42
N ASP A 130 1.45 1.72 11.04
CA ASP A 130 2.71 1.78 10.32
C ASP A 130 2.79 0.64 9.30
N SER A 131 3.28 0.95 8.10
CA SER A 131 3.48 -0.05 7.04
C SER A 131 4.60 -1.05 7.34
N ALA A 132 5.50 -0.70 8.25
CA ALA A 132 6.61 -1.53 8.70
C ALA A 132 6.88 -1.30 10.20
N PRO A 133 7.43 -2.30 10.92
CA PRO A 133 7.93 -2.10 12.27
C PRO A 133 8.98 -1.00 12.29
N HIS A 134 9.00 -0.18 13.35
CA HIS A 134 10.08 0.77 13.57
C HIS A 134 11.35 -0.03 13.91
N THR A 135 12.19 -0.28 12.91
CA THR A 135 13.48 -0.91 13.18
C THR A 135 14.52 0.13 13.55
N CYS A 136 14.56 1.33 12.96
CA CYS A 136 15.47 2.38 13.43
C CYS A 136 14.94 3.80 13.11
N PRO A 137 15.13 4.81 14.00
CA PRO A 137 14.67 6.19 13.78
C PRO A 137 15.36 6.91 12.60
N GLN A 138 16.42 6.32 12.04
CA GLN A 138 17.17 6.86 10.88
C GLN A 138 16.56 6.43 9.53
N ILE A 139 15.60 5.51 9.52
CA ILE A 139 15.01 4.96 8.28
C ILE A 139 13.75 5.76 7.93
N GLY A 140 13.94 6.92 7.30
CA GLY A 140 12.94 7.64 6.47
C GLY A 140 11.52 7.83 7.03
N VAL A 141 10.62 8.31 6.18
CA VAL A 141 9.19 8.34 6.48
C VAL A 141 8.67 6.90 6.34
N ILE A 142 8.14 6.34 7.42
CA ILE A 142 7.48 5.04 7.37
C ILE A 142 6.09 5.30 6.80
N GLY A 143 5.79 4.66 5.67
CA GLY A 143 4.46 4.77 5.08
C GLY A 143 3.39 4.33 6.08
N THR A 144 2.22 4.94 6.02
CA THR A 144 1.05 4.59 6.82
C THR A 144 0.10 3.74 5.98
N VAL A 145 -0.47 2.69 6.56
CA VAL A 145 -1.56 1.92 5.94
C VAL A 145 -2.86 2.34 6.61
N HIS A 146 -3.79 2.88 5.83
CA HIS A 146 -5.16 3.10 6.24
C HIS A 146 -6.02 1.96 5.73
N GLU A 147 -6.79 1.32 6.59
CA GLU A 147 -7.74 0.28 6.18
C GLU A 147 -9.00 0.31 7.04
N GLY A 148 -10.12 -0.09 6.45
CA GLY A 148 -11.40 0.05 7.11
C GLY A 148 -12.59 -0.30 6.22
N PHE A 149 -13.77 -0.04 6.76
CA PHE A 149 -15.04 -0.15 6.06
C PHE A 149 -15.67 1.21 5.86
N ALA A 150 -16.26 1.42 4.69
CA ALA A 150 -17.08 2.58 4.37
C ALA A 150 -18.42 2.09 3.84
N GLN A 151 -19.53 2.55 4.43
CA GLN A 151 -20.85 2.34 3.85
C GLN A 151 -21.15 3.48 2.89
N LEU A 152 -21.56 3.14 1.67
CA LEU A 152 -21.88 4.12 0.64
C LEU A 152 -23.35 4.57 0.73
N THR A 153 -23.62 5.80 0.31
CA THR A 153 -25.01 6.24 0.09
C THR A 153 -25.63 5.44 -1.07
N PRO A 154 -26.98 5.31 -1.13
CA PRO A 154 -27.64 4.58 -2.21
C PRO A 154 -27.22 5.07 -3.61
N GLU A 155 -27.13 6.38 -3.81
CA GLU A 155 -26.78 7.01 -5.07
C GLU A 155 -25.35 6.63 -5.48
N ARG A 156 -24.44 6.59 -4.51
CA ARG A 156 -23.04 6.25 -4.77
C ARG A 156 -22.87 4.76 -5.06
N ALA A 157 -23.56 3.92 -4.31
CA ALA A 157 -23.59 2.49 -4.54
C ALA A 157 -24.10 2.15 -5.95
N GLU A 158 -25.13 2.86 -6.42
CA GLU A 158 -25.66 2.70 -7.79
C GLU A 158 -24.64 3.13 -8.85
N ALA A 159 -23.95 4.25 -8.65
CA ALA A 159 -22.89 4.68 -9.56
C ALA A 159 -21.77 3.64 -9.70
N LEU A 160 -21.42 2.93 -8.62
CA LEU A 160 -20.42 1.87 -8.65
C LEU A 160 -20.91 0.59 -9.35
N ARG A 161 -22.23 0.32 -9.39
CA ARG A 161 -22.76 -0.87 -10.10
C ARG A 161 -22.50 -0.86 -11.60
N GLY A 162 -22.27 0.32 -12.19
CA GLY A 162 -21.90 0.46 -13.60
C GLY A 162 -20.49 -0.05 -13.95
N LEU A 163 -19.66 -0.36 -12.95
CA LEU A 163 -18.32 -0.88 -13.16
C LEU A 163 -18.31 -2.40 -13.39
N ARG A 164 -17.23 -2.91 -13.99
CA ARG A 164 -17.01 -4.35 -14.17
C ARG A 164 -16.43 -4.95 -12.90
N TRP A 165 -17.25 -5.64 -12.13
CA TRP A 165 -16.84 -6.28 -10.89
C TRP A 165 -16.49 -7.75 -11.10
N THR A 166 -15.45 -8.22 -10.41
CA THR A 166 -15.05 -9.63 -10.38
C THR A 166 -15.24 -10.17 -8.96
N PRO A 167 -15.81 -11.37 -8.76
CA PRO A 167 -15.87 -11.99 -7.44
C PRO A 167 -14.48 -12.06 -6.81
N ALA A 168 -14.41 -11.80 -5.51
CA ALA A 168 -13.16 -11.80 -4.75
C ALA A 168 -13.33 -12.58 -3.44
N ASP A 169 -12.21 -13.08 -2.92
CA ASP A 169 -12.17 -13.65 -1.57
C ASP A 169 -12.41 -12.57 -0.52
N ALA A 170 -12.88 -12.99 0.66
CA ALA A 170 -13.06 -12.07 1.77
C ALA A 170 -11.71 -11.46 2.21
N PRO A 171 -11.67 -10.15 2.53
CA PRO A 171 -10.45 -9.54 3.03
C PRO A 171 -10.04 -10.14 4.37
N ALA A 172 -8.73 -10.14 4.64
CA ALA A 172 -8.21 -10.39 5.98
C ALA A 172 -8.48 -9.17 6.88
N VAL A 173 -9.64 -9.15 7.53
CA VAL A 173 -10.10 -8.03 8.36
C VAL A 173 -9.39 -8.04 9.73
N PRO A 174 -8.77 -6.93 10.15
CA PRO A 174 -8.23 -6.77 11.50
C PRO A 174 -9.28 -7.00 12.60
N THR A 175 -8.89 -7.60 13.72
CA THR A 175 -9.79 -8.01 14.80
C THR A 175 -10.68 -6.87 15.32
N ASP A 176 -10.13 -5.67 15.47
CA ASP A 176 -10.82 -4.48 15.95
C ASP A 176 -11.87 -3.94 14.95
N LEU A 177 -11.74 -4.30 13.67
CA LEU A 177 -12.67 -3.94 12.61
C LEU A 177 -13.71 -5.03 12.28
N GLN A 178 -13.54 -6.26 12.78
CA GLN A 178 -14.43 -7.40 12.44
C GLN A 178 -15.91 -7.13 12.75
N GLN A 179 -16.21 -6.39 13.82
CA GLN A 179 -17.59 -6.05 14.20
C GLN A 179 -18.31 -5.14 13.19
N PHE A 180 -17.57 -4.47 12.29
CA PHE A 180 -18.15 -3.62 11.25
C PHE A 180 -18.26 -4.33 9.89
N ALA A 181 -17.76 -5.57 9.79
CA ALA A 181 -17.83 -6.35 8.57
C ALA A 181 -19.26 -6.88 8.34
N PRO A 182 -19.79 -6.84 7.11
CA PRO A 182 -21.07 -7.46 6.79
C PRO A 182 -21.00 -8.99 6.93
N ALA A 183 -21.97 -9.58 7.63
CA ALA A 183 -21.93 -11.00 8.02
C ALA A 183 -21.94 -11.99 6.84
N ASN A 184 -22.56 -11.64 5.71
CA ASN A 184 -22.71 -12.49 4.53
C ASN A 184 -22.30 -11.76 3.25
N ALA A 185 -21.15 -11.09 3.32
CA ALA A 185 -20.67 -10.26 2.23
C ALA A 185 -20.33 -11.07 0.97
N ALA A 186 -20.82 -10.64 -0.18
CA ALA A 186 -20.44 -11.18 -1.48
C ALA A 186 -19.40 -10.25 -2.12
N TRP A 187 -18.15 -10.36 -1.65
CA TRP A 187 -17.08 -9.43 -2.02
C TRP A 187 -16.76 -9.47 -3.51
N GLN A 188 -16.56 -8.28 -4.07
CA GLN A 188 -16.15 -8.07 -5.44
C GLN A 188 -15.01 -7.06 -5.51
N THR A 189 -14.13 -7.19 -6.49
CA THR A 189 -13.04 -6.26 -6.76
C THR A 189 -13.14 -5.68 -8.17
N ASN A 190 -12.53 -4.52 -8.38
CA ASN A 190 -12.41 -3.87 -9.68
C ASN A 190 -10.98 -3.34 -9.85
N ALA A 191 -10.20 -3.95 -10.76
CA ALA A 191 -8.79 -3.61 -10.96
C ALA A 191 -8.56 -2.17 -11.47
N ASP A 192 -9.51 -1.61 -12.22
CA ASP A 192 -9.41 -0.23 -12.72
C ASP A 192 -9.55 0.78 -11.57
N LEU A 193 -10.47 0.51 -10.64
CA LEU A 193 -10.69 1.32 -9.44
C LEU A 193 -9.50 1.21 -8.47
N ASP A 194 -8.97 0.00 -8.29
CA ASP A 194 -7.76 -0.21 -7.49
C ASP A 194 -6.58 0.59 -8.06
N LYS A 195 -6.40 0.52 -9.39
CA LYS A 195 -5.37 1.30 -10.09
C LYS A 195 -5.60 2.81 -9.98
N ALA A 196 -6.84 3.28 -10.10
CA ALA A 196 -7.19 4.70 -10.02
C ALA A 196 -7.01 5.27 -8.60
N THR A 197 -7.19 4.45 -7.57
CA THR A 197 -7.08 4.86 -6.16
C THR A 197 -5.71 4.60 -5.55
N GLY A 198 -4.91 3.70 -6.13
CA GLY A 198 -3.71 3.18 -5.47
C GLY A 198 -4.05 2.36 -4.22
N ALA A 199 -5.30 1.91 -4.09
CA ALA A 199 -5.81 1.16 -2.95
C ALA A 199 -6.33 -0.20 -3.39
N THR A 200 -6.45 -1.14 -2.45
CA THR A 200 -7.25 -2.35 -2.64
C THR A 200 -8.67 -2.05 -2.21
N ILE A 201 -9.62 -2.14 -3.14
CA ILE A 201 -11.05 -1.91 -2.91
C ILE A 201 -11.82 -3.21 -3.11
N LEU A 202 -12.53 -3.64 -2.06
CA LEU A 202 -13.50 -4.72 -2.12
C LEU A 202 -14.88 -4.17 -1.81
N TYR A 203 -15.86 -4.51 -2.62
CA TYR A 203 -17.22 -4.01 -2.53
C TYR A 203 -18.21 -5.15 -2.34
N ASP A 204 -19.11 -5.00 -1.36
CA ASP A 204 -20.29 -5.84 -1.21
C ASP A 204 -21.55 -5.08 -1.67
N PRO A 205 -22.16 -5.47 -2.80
CA PRO A 205 -23.30 -4.74 -3.36
C PRO A 205 -24.59 -4.86 -2.54
N ALA A 206 -24.71 -5.90 -1.70
CA ALA A 206 -25.90 -6.14 -0.88
C ALA A 206 -25.97 -5.15 0.29
N SER A 207 -24.87 -5.00 1.05
CA SER A 207 -24.79 -4.07 2.18
C SER A 207 -24.32 -2.66 1.79
N ARG A 208 -23.88 -2.47 0.53
CA ARG A 208 -23.27 -1.23 0.01
C ARG A 208 -22.01 -0.86 0.79
N THR A 209 -21.29 -1.86 1.27
CA THR A 209 -20.09 -1.68 2.09
C THR A 209 -18.87 -1.88 1.22
N VAL A 210 -17.92 -0.95 1.36
CA VAL A 210 -16.58 -1.05 0.78
C VAL A 210 -15.61 -1.36 1.90
N TYR A 211 -14.81 -2.42 1.74
CA TYR A 211 -13.55 -2.56 2.45
C TYR A 211 -12.45 -1.89 1.61
N PHE A 212 -11.64 -1.06 2.24
CA PHE A 212 -10.51 -0.41 1.58
C PHE A 212 -9.22 -0.64 2.36
N ARG A 213 -8.10 -0.69 1.62
CA ARG A 213 -6.75 -0.66 2.18
C ARG A 213 -5.85 0.19 1.27
N ILE A 214 -5.35 1.29 1.79
CA ILE A 214 -4.48 2.23 1.06
C ILE A 214 -3.19 2.46 1.84
N ARG A 215 -2.07 2.55 1.13
CA ARG A 215 -0.78 2.94 1.69
C ARG A 215 -0.46 4.36 1.27
N THR A 216 -0.04 5.18 2.22
CA THR A 216 0.42 6.56 2.00
C THR A 216 1.86 6.66 2.50
N ASP A 217 2.80 7.01 1.62
CA ASP A 217 4.23 7.21 1.91
C ASP A 217 4.64 8.69 1.96
#